data_AF-Q8VLV4-F1
#
_entry.id   AF-Q8VLV4-F1
#
_cell.length_a   1.000
_cell.length_b   1.000
_cell.length_c   1.000
_cell.angle_alpha   90.00
_cell.angle_beta   90.00
_cell.angle_gamma   90.00
#
_symmetry.space_group_name_H-M   'P 1'
#
loop_
_entity.id
_entity.type
_entity.pdbx_description
1 polymer ?
#
loop_
_entity_poly.entity_id
_entity_poly.type
_entity_poly.pdbx_seq_one_letter_code
_entity_poly.pdbx_strand_id
1 'polypeptide(L)'
;SWYLYSANRLKYPMVRGRLMRLWRAARKQLAPVEAWASIVESPEKARAYKSVRGRGGFVRSSWEEVTEIIAAANVYTIRKYGPDRIAGFSPIPAMSMVSYAAGSRYLSLIGG
;
A
#
# COMPACT_ATOMS: atom_id res chain seq x y z
N SER A 1 -14.37 -23.94 -11.84
CA SER A 1 -14.03 -22.80 -10.96
C SER A 1 -14.15 -21.48 -11.72
N TRP A 2 -15.22 -20.70 -11.50
CA TRP A 2 -15.46 -19.47 -12.24
C TRP A 2 -14.36 -18.40 -12.01
N TYR A 3 -13.90 -18.23 -10.77
CA TYR A 3 -12.93 -17.17 -10.42
C TYR A 3 -11.49 -17.38 -10.87
N LEU A 4 -11.06 -18.63 -11.09
CA LEU A 4 -9.64 -18.89 -11.36
C LEU A 4 -9.18 -18.24 -12.67
N TYR A 5 -10.05 -18.26 -13.69
CA TYR A 5 -9.76 -17.81 -15.05
C TYR A 5 -10.75 -16.77 -15.58
N SER A 6 -11.63 -16.23 -14.73
CA SER A 6 -12.56 -15.17 -15.17
C SER A 6 -11.83 -13.92 -15.63
N ALA A 7 -12.52 -13.11 -16.43
CA ALA A 7 -12.03 -11.81 -16.89
C ALA A 7 -11.71 -10.84 -15.73
N ASN A 8 -12.24 -11.09 -14.52
CA ASN A 8 -12.06 -10.24 -13.35
C ASN A 8 -10.97 -10.74 -12.37
N ARG A 9 -10.21 -11.78 -12.73
CA ARG A 9 -9.12 -12.29 -11.89
C ARG A 9 -7.98 -11.26 -11.80
N LEU A 10 -7.59 -10.90 -10.58
CA LEU A 10 -6.36 -10.14 -10.34
C LEU A 10 -5.14 -11.03 -10.60
N LYS A 11 -4.30 -10.62 -11.57
CA LYS A 11 -3.12 -11.37 -12.01
C LYS A 11 -1.80 -10.75 -11.55
N TYR A 12 -1.78 -9.44 -11.33
CA TYR A 12 -0.56 -8.67 -11.04
C TYR A 12 -0.81 -7.67 -9.90
N PRO A 13 0.24 -7.24 -9.19
CA PRO A 13 0.16 -6.06 -8.33
C PRO A 13 -0.26 -4.83 -9.15
N MET A 14 -1.23 -4.09 -8.65
CA MET A 14 -1.78 -2.91 -9.31
C MET A 14 -1.66 -1.70 -8.39
N VAL A 15 -1.21 -0.56 -8.93
CA VAL A 15 -1.12 0.70 -8.19
C VAL A 15 -1.78 1.81 -8.98
N ARG A 16 -2.33 2.82 -8.30
CA ARG A 16 -2.86 4.01 -8.99
C ARG A 16 -1.72 4.71 -9.74
N GLY A 17 -1.86 4.90 -11.05
CA GLY A 17 -0.82 5.47 -11.90
C GLY A 17 -0.31 6.85 -11.47
N ARG A 18 -1.16 7.68 -10.84
CA ARG A 18 -0.73 8.97 -10.26
C ARG A 18 0.22 8.80 -9.07
N LEU A 19 -0.09 7.89 -8.16
CA LEU A 19 0.81 7.57 -7.04
C LEU A 19 2.11 6.99 -7.57
N MET A 20 2.03 6.09 -8.55
CA MET A 20 3.21 5.44 -9.13
C MET A 20 4.15 6.43 -9.81
N ARG A 21 3.63 7.43 -10.52
CA ARG A 21 4.43 8.52 -11.09
C ARG A 21 5.18 9.31 -10.01
N LEU A 22 4.47 9.70 -8.95
CA LEU A 22 5.08 10.43 -7.83
C LEU A 22 6.15 9.59 -7.13
N TRP A 23 5.86 8.31 -6.87
CA TRP A 23 6.78 7.37 -6.25
C TRP A 23 8.07 7.22 -7.04
N ARG A 24 7.97 6.86 -8.33
CA ARG A 24 9.13 6.67 -9.20
C ARG A 24 9.94 7.96 -9.39
N ALA A 25 9.28 9.12 -9.42
CA ALA A 25 9.98 10.40 -9.49
C ALA A 25 10.79 10.66 -8.20
N ALA A 26 10.20 10.43 -7.02
CA ALA A 26 10.87 10.62 -5.74
C ALA A 26 12.00 9.61 -5.51
N ARG A 27 11.80 8.34 -5.87
CA ARG A 27 12.81 7.27 -5.70
C ARG A 27 14.08 7.44 -6.54
N LYS A 28 14.08 8.33 -7.55
CA LYS A 28 15.30 8.69 -8.28
C LYS A 28 16.30 9.48 -7.43
N GLN A 29 15.83 10.12 -6.37
CA GLN A 29 16.64 11.06 -5.58
C GLN A 29 16.67 10.74 -4.09
N LEU A 30 15.64 10.06 -3.58
CA LEU A 30 15.42 9.88 -2.15
C LEU A 30 15.37 8.40 -1.77
N ALA A 31 15.81 8.09 -0.54
CA ALA A 31 15.60 6.78 0.05
C ALA A 31 14.09 6.47 0.20
N PRO A 32 13.65 5.21 0.32
CA PRO A 32 12.23 4.85 0.27
C PRO A 32 11.33 5.61 1.26
N VAL A 33 11.76 5.72 2.52
CA VAL A 33 10.99 6.39 3.58
C VAL A 33 10.91 7.91 3.34
N GLU A 34 11.99 8.51 2.88
CA GLU A 34 12.06 9.94 2.53
C GLU A 34 11.25 10.24 1.26
N ALA A 35 11.29 9.34 0.27
CA ALA A 35 10.49 9.41 -0.93
C ALA A 35 9.00 9.42 -0.57
N TRP A 36 8.57 8.53 0.33
CA TRP A 36 7.20 8.53 0.84
C TRP A 36 6.86 9.85 1.55
N ALA A 37 7.71 10.31 2.46
CA ALA A 37 7.53 11.57 3.18
C ALA A 37 7.32 12.75 2.20
N SER A 38 8.18 12.87 1.18
CA SER A 38 8.11 13.92 0.15
C SER A 38 6.80 13.98 -0.64
N ILE A 39 6.04 12.87 -0.65
CA ILE A 39 4.76 12.74 -1.33
C ILE A 39 3.61 13.06 -0.37
N VAL A 40 3.60 12.47 0.83
CA VAL A 40 2.48 12.59 1.76
C VAL A 40 2.47 13.88 2.55
N GLU A 41 3.63 14.51 2.75
CA GLU A 41 3.74 15.80 3.42
C GLU A 41 3.40 16.99 2.50
N SER A 42 3.41 16.79 1.18
CA SER A 42 2.94 17.79 0.22
C SER A 42 1.43 17.66 0.04
N PRO A 43 0.61 18.65 0.46
CA PRO A 43 -0.84 18.58 0.31
C PRO A 43 -1.29 18.42 -1.14
N GLU A 44 -0.57 19.06 -2.07
CA GLU A 44 -0.82 18.99 -3.51
C GLU A 44 -0.59 17.57 -4.06
N LYS A 45 0.59 16.98 -3.78
CA LYS A 45 0.91 15.61 -4.21
C LYS A 45 -0.03 14.60 -3.57
N ALA A 46 -0.32 14.75 -2.28
CA ALA A 46 -1.25 13.90 -1.56
C ALA A 46 -2.66 13.96 -2.17
N ARG A 47 -3.17 15.17 -2.46
CA ARG A 47 -4.46 15.37 -3.11
C ARG A 47 -4.49 14.80 -4.52
N ALA A 48 -3.38 14.87 -5.26
CA ALA A 48 -3.30 14.44 -6.66
C ALA A 48 -3.66 12.96 -6.86
N TYR A 49 -3.27 12.08 -5.94
CA TYR A 49 -3.61 10.65 -6.02
C TYR A 49 -4.85 10.27 -5.17
N LYS A 50 -5.10 10.95 -4.04
CA LYS A 50 -6.26 10.66 -3.18
C LYS A 50 -7.59 11.03 -3.84
N SER A 51 -7.66 12.16 -4.55
CA SER A 51 -8.90 12.65 -5.21
C SER A 51 -9.41 11.78 -6.36
N VAL A 52 -8.58 10.87 -6.87
CA VAL A 52 -8.93 9.95 -7.97
C VAL A 52 -9.08 8.49 -7.51
N ARG A 53 -9.27 8.24 -6.22
CA ARG A 53 -9.67 6.93 -5.71
C ARG A 53 -11.07 6.59 -6.25
N GLY A 54 -11.25 5.37 -6.78
CA GLY A 54 -12.49 4.95 -7.46
C GLY A 54 -12.64 5.42 -8.92
N ARG A 55 -11.68 6.17 -9.48
CA ARG A 55 -11.78 6.76 -10.83
C ARG A 55 -10.88 6.11 -11.90
N GLY A 56 -10.62 4.80 -11.78
CA GLY A 56 -9.79 4.06 -12.75
C GLY A 56 -8.31 4.51 -12.80
N GLY A 57 -7.57 4.08 -13.82
CA GLY A 57 -6.15 4.43 -13.99
C GLY A 57 -5.19 3.61 -13.11
N PHE A 58 -5.47 2.32 -12.95
CA PHE A 58 -4.50 1.39 -12.37
C PHE A 58 -3.42 1.05 -13.40
N VAL A 59 -2.19 0.92 -12.94
CA VAL A 59 -1.05 0.45 -13.72
C VAL A 59 -0.50 -0.81 -13.07
N ARG A 60 0.01 -1.72 -13.90
CA ARG A 60 0.73 -2.91 -13.44
C ARG A 60 2.02 -2.49 -12.74
N SER A 61 2.35 -3.18 -11.67
CA SER A 61 3.59 -3.04 -10.89
C SER A 61 4.21 -4.42 -10.61
N SER A 62 5.31 -4.46 -9.87
CA SER A 62 5.96 -5.68 -9.40
C SER A 62 5.80 -5.85 -7.89
N TRP A 63 6.09 -7.05 -7.38
CA TRP A 63 6.01 -7.29 -5.94
C TRP A 63 7.04 -6.45 -5.17
N GLU A 64 8.24 -6.30 -5.71
CA GLU A 64 9.32 -5.51 -5.13
C GLU A 64 8.90 -4.03 -4.98
N GLU A 65 8.31 -3.45 -6.03
CA GLU A 65 7.90 -2.05 -6.01
C GLU A 65 6.75 -1.80 -5.03
N VAL A 66 5.73 -2.66 -4.99
CA VAL A 66 4.60 -2.46 -4.06
C VAL A 66 4.98 -2.73 -2.61
N THR A 67 5.83 -3.72 -2.35
CA THR A 67 6.28 -4.03 -0.98
C THR A 67 7.19 -2.93 -0.43
N GLU A 68 8.09 -2.35 -1.24
CA GLU A 68 8.90 -1.19 -0.86
C GLU A 68 8.01 0.01 -0.50
N ILE A 69 6.99 0.31 -1.31
CA ILE A 69 6.02 1.40 -1.03
C ILE A 69 5.31 1.18 0.31
N ILE A 70 4.75 -0.03 0.53
CA ILE A 70 3.99 -0.35 1.75
C ILE A 70 4.90 -0.27 2.98
N ALA A 71 6.10 -0.86 2.92
CA ALA A 71 7.05 -0.82 4.02
C ALA A 71 7.49 0.62 4.34
N ALA A 72 7.83 1.42 3.32
CA ALA A 72 8.21 2.82 3.49
C ALA A 72 7.08 3.65 4.12
N ALA A 73 5.84 3.42 3.69
CA ALA A 73 4.67 4.08 4.25
C ALA A 73 4.45 3.72 5.72
N ASN A 74 4.60 2.44 6.07
CA ASN A 74 4.45 1.97 7.44
C ASN A 74 5.55 2.52 8.35
N VAL A 75 6.82 2.43 7.94
CA VAL A 75 7.96 2.96 8.71
C VAL A 75 7.83 4.46 8.94
N TYR A 76 7.47 5.24 7.91
CA TYR A 76 7.24 6.67 8.05
C TYR A 76 6.12 6.96 9.06
N THR A 77 5.00 6.23 8.96
CA THR A 77 3.83 6.45 9.81
C THR A 77 4.12 6.12 11.26
N ILE A 78 4.75 4.96 11.53
CA ILE A 78 5.18 4.55 12.86
C ILE A 78 6.09 5.63 13.47
N ARG A 79 7.13 6.04 12.73
CA ARG A 79 8.14 6.98 13.21
C ARG A 79 7.55 8.36 13.53
N LYS A 80 6.59 8.83 12.73
CA LYS A 80 6.08 10.21 12.85
C LYS A 80 4.83 10.33 13.72
N TYR A 81 3.96 9.34 13.71
CA TYR A 81 2.63 9.42 14.33
C TYR A 81 2.35 8.34 15.36
N GLY A 82 3.20 7.31 15.45
CA GLY A 82 2.96 6.14 16.29
C GLY A 82 2.45 4.94 15.49
N PRO A 83 2.68 3.71 15.99
CA PRO A 83 2.34 2.49 15.29
C PRO A 83 0.82 2.23 15.19
N ASP A 84 0.05 2.72 16.15
CA ASP A 84 -1.41 2.66 16.21
C ASP A 84 -2.13 3.53 15.15
N ARG A 85 -1.37 4.25 14.32
CA ARG A 85 -1.89 4.94 13.10
C ARG A 85 -1.88 4.04 11.87
N ILE A 86 -1.41 2.80 12.00
CA ILE A 86 -1.55 1.74 11.02
C ILE A 86 -2.61 0.78 11.55
N ALA A 87 -3.58 0.41 10.70
CA ALA A 87 -4.65 -0.50 11.09
C ALA A 87 -4.94 -1.48 9.95
N GLY A 88 -5.39 -2.67 10.32
CA GLY A 88 -5.89 -3.68 9.38
C GLY A 88 -7.30 -4.14 9.73
N PHE A 89 -8.06 -4.49 8.71
CA PHE A 89 -9.41 -5.04 8.87
C PHE A 89 -9.48 -6.39 8.17
N SER A 90 -9.69 -7.45 8.94
CA SER A 90 -9.89 -8.81 8.45
C SER A 90 -10.92 -9.51 9.33
N PRO A 91 -12.08 -9.94 8.80
CA PRO A 91 -13.14 -10.53 9.60
C PRO A 91 -13.04 -12.06 9.69
N ILE A 92 -13.78 -12.64 10.63
CA ILE A 92 -14.08 -14.09 10.76
C ILE A 92 -12.84 -15.00 10.59
N PRO A 93 -11.99 -15.16 11.62
CA PRO A 93 -10.80 -16.00 11.55
C PRO A 93 -11.12 -17.48 11.27
N ALA A 94 -12.31 -17.96 11.65
CA ALA A 94 -12.69 -19.37 11.53
C ALA A 94 -12.75 -19.89 10.09
N MET A 95 -13.04 -19.03 9.11
CA MET A 95 -13.16 -19.44 7.70
C MET A 95 -11.80 -19.69 7.04
N SER A 96 -10.73 -19.05 7.52
CA SER A 96 -9.37 -19.20 6.98
C SER A 96 -8.32 -18.70 7.97
N MET A 97 -8.03 -19.52 8.99
CA MET A 97 -7.22 -19.13 10.17
C MET A 97 -5.86 -18.52 9.81
N VAL A 98 -5.10 -19.16 8.92
CA VAL A 98 -3.76 -18.68 8.54
C VAL A 98 -3.82 -17.43 7.67
N SER A 99 -4.82 -17.31 6.79
CA SER A 99 -5.04 -16.10 5.99
C SER A 99 -5.35 -14.90 6.87
N TYR A 100 -6.15 -15.09 7.92
CA TYR A 100 -6.39 -14.08 8.95
C TYR A 100 -5.10 -13.74 9.72
N ALA A 101 -4.40 -14.78 10.20
CA ALA A 101 -3.20 -14.64 11.03
C ALA A 101 -2.05 -13.92 10.31
N ALA A 102 -1.95 -14.04 8.97
CA ALA A 102 -0.89 -13.40 8.19
C ALA A 102 -0.87 -11.88 8.38
N GLY A 103 -2.03 -11.23 8.30
CA GLY A 103 -2.15 -9.78 8.48
C GLY A 103 -2.09 -9.36 9.94
N SER A 104 -2.83 -10.05 10.82
CA SER A 104 -2.89 -9.69 12.25
C SER A 104 -1.54 -9.86 12.94
N ARG A 105 -0.80 -10.93 12.65
CA ARG A 105 0.57 -11.12 13.18
C ARG A 105 1.50 -9.98 12.75
N TYR A 106 1.47 -9.58 11.48
CA TYR A 106 2.31 -8.49 10.99
C TYR A 106 2.01 -7.18 11.74
N LEU A 107 0.73 -6.82 11.85
CA LEU A 107 0.29 -5.59 12.50
C LEU A 107 0.62 -5.58 14.00
N SER A 108 0.32 -6.67 14.72
CA SER A 108 0.63 -6.77 16.14
C SER A 108 2.12 -6.71 16.44
N LEU A 109 2.98 -7.24 15.56
CA LEU A 109 4.44 -7.15 15.72
C LEU A 109 4.99 -5.73 15.52
N ILE A 110 4.35 -4.92 14.67
CA ILE A 110 4.74 -3.52 14.46
C ILE A 110 4.01 -2.54 15.39
N GLY A 111 3.04 -3.03 16.18
CA GLY A 111 2.26 -2.25 17.15
C GLY A 111 1.02 -1.54 16.58
N GLY A 112 0.53 -1.97 15.42
CA GLY A 112 -0.71 -1.47 14.79
C GLY A 112 -1.91 -2.40 14.99
#